data_AF-A0A2B4R4J0-F1
#
_entry.id   AF-A0A2B4R4J0-F1
#
_cell.length_a   1.000
_cell.length_b   1.000
_cell.length_c   1.000
_cell.angle_alpha   90.00
_cell.angle_beta   90.00
_cell.angle_gamma   90.00
#
_symmetry.space_group_name_H-M   'P 1'
#
loop_
_entity.id
_entity.type
_entity.pdbx_description
1 polymer ?
#
loop_
_entity_poly.entity_id
_entity_poly.type
_entity_poly.pdbx_seq_one_letter_code
_entity_poly.pdbx_strand_id
1 'polypeptide(L)'
;MWSFQDEALQGASVIGVYGLSALSVWAFSGLALILWKKYWVAALPVALTVGLYLFGANRLNNAQLVQEYSIQIRVVQPNILQVNKWNPDRFFDNFQTLVELTSLPSTKKNFFPKVIVWPESALPYFLEQDVSAREAIAESLPEEAILLTGGLRKLSSCDLRNSILAINSEAQILGAYDKVHLVPFGEYLPFRSYWPKGITKITSGECDFTPGPGRSPMSLTGIPLIGGLVCYEGIFPGEVMPEKGEQPEWFLNVTNDGWYGDTWGPQQHLHLLRLRAVEEGVPLVRVANTGVSAVFDAYGRFVGSLEYGQRGILDVLLPVTLKAKTFYSYFGDLYLTKDPQARVAIESVVGPNLVVLLGEVRSSKPISQVEVEQTVRQVVKDIGYTQEGFHWETFKIENHIHRQSKDISLGVDREGAGDQGIMFGYACDETEALMPAPIYYSHRILEELNKARKNSEIKGLGPDAKCQLTIQYQDGCPKWLTALVLSTQHEEELSLESLEQVLIPFVQK
;
A
#
# COMPACT_ATOMS: atom_id res chain seq x y z
N MET A 1 -15.37 -9.21 -0.69
CA MET A 1 -15.55 -10.10 -1.86
C MET A 1 -14.21 -10.64 -2.33
N TRP A 2 -13.32 -9.77 -2.80
CA TRP A 2 -11.99 -10.16 -3.27
C TRP A 2 -11.08 -10.78 -2.19
N SER A 3 -11.30 -10.45 -0.91
CA SER A 3 -10.49 -10.91 0.22
C SER A 3 -10.83 -12.32 0.75
N PHE A 4 -11.80 -13.03 0.16
CA PHE A 4 -12.17 -14.38 0.60
C PHE A 4 -11.33 -15.48 -0.05
N GLN A 5 -10.73 -15.20 -1.21
CA GLN A 5 -9.84 -16.12 -1.91
C GLN A 5 -8.51 -15.42 -2.15
N ASP A 6 -7.43 -16.16 -1.91
CA ASP A 6 -6.07 -15.61 -1.93
C ASP A 6 -5.68 -15.20 -3.35
N GLU A 7 -6.11 -15.96 -4.35
CA GLU A 7 -5.87 -15.71 -5.77
C GLU A 7 -6.57 -14.43 -6.23
N ALA A 8 -7.86 -14.29 -5.93
CA ALA A 8 -8.64 -13.10 -6.30
C ALA A 8 -8.08 -11.83 -5.64
N LEU A 9 -7.59 -11.95 -4.41
CA LEU A 9 -7.01 -10.85 -3.66
C LEU A 9 -5.76 -10.28 -4.32
N GLN A 10 -5.00 -11.08 -5.08
CA GLN A 10 -3.76 -10.63 -5.72
C GLN A 10 -3.99 -9.51 -6.74
N GLY A 11 -5.19 -9.36 -7.30
CA GLY A 11 -5.50 -8.22 -8.16
C GLY A 11 -5.27 -6.86 -7.47
N ALA A 12 -5.35 -6.82 -6.14
CA ALA A 12 -5.07 -5.62 -5.36
C ALA A 12 -3.62 -5.12 -5.52
N SER A 13 -2.65 -6.01 -5.77
CA SER A 13 -1.27 -5.57 -6.02
C SER A 13 -1.07 -4.86 -7.35
N VAL A 14 -2.07 -4.93 -8.24
CA VAL A 14 -2.03 -4.30 -9.55
C VAL A 14 -2.88 -3.04 -9.54
N ILE A 15 -4.15 -3.15 -9.16
CA ILE A 15 -5.13 -2.06 -9.32
C ILE A 15 -5.67 -1.52 -7.99
N GLY A 16 -5.20 -2.04 -6.86
CA GLY A 16 -5.65 -1.65 -5.52
C GLY A 16 -7.11 -1.95 -5.24
N VAL A 17 -7.56 -1.65 -4.02
CA VAL A 17 -8.97 -1.83 -3.63
C VAL A 17 -9.93 -0.97 -4.47
N TYR A 18 -9.52 0.22 -4.91
CA TYR A 18 -10.37 1.08 -5.74
C TYR A 18 -10.58 0.52 -7.14
N GLY A 19 -9.54 -0.01 -7.78
CA GLY A 19 -9.67 -0.68 -9.08
C GLY A 19 -10.54 -1.94 -8.98
N LEU A 20 -10.34 -2.75 -7.93
CA LEU A 20 -11.20 -3.91 -7.65
C LEU A 20 -12.67 -3.51 -7.41
N SER A 21 -12.90 -2.37 -6.75
CA SER A 21 -14.25 -1.84 -6.51
C SER A 21 -14.91 -1.38 -7.81
N ALA A 22 -14.19 -0.64 -8.65
CA ALA A 22 -14.67 -0.23 -9.97
C ALA A 22 -15.00 -1.44 -10.85
N LEU A 23 -14.13 -2.47 -10.85
CA LEU A 23 -14.37 -3.72 -11.56
C LEU A 23 -15.63 -4.44 -11.05
N SER A 24 -15.84 -4.44 -9.73
CA SER A 24 -17.04 -5.05 -9.12
C SER A 24 -18.31 -4.33 -9.57
N VAL A 25 -18.34 -3.00 -9.48
CA VAL A 25 -19.48 -2.18 -9.91
C VAL A 25 -19.78 -2.42 -11.40
N TRP A 26 -18.74 -2.49 -12.23
CA TRP A 26 -18.89 -2.78 -13.65
C TRP A 26 -19.45 -4.18 -13.89
N ALA A 27 -18.91 -5.21 -13.22
CA ALA A 27 -19.40 -6.58 -13.34
C ALA A 27 -20.88 -6.69 -12.93
N PHE A 28 -21.29 -6.06 -11.82
CA PHE A 28 -22.68 -6.07 -11.36
C PHE A 28 -23.63 -5.27 -12.26
N SER A 29 -23.11 -4.30 -13.02
CA SER A 29 -23.88 -3.57 -14.02
C SER A 29 -24.13 -4.40 -15.30
N GLY A 30 -23.58 -5.61 -15.40
CA GLY A 30 -23.64 -6.48 -16.57
C GLY A 30 -25.05 -6.76 -17.08
N LEU A 31 -26.03 -7.01 -16.18
CA LEU A 31 -27.41 -7.26 -16.60
C LEU A 31 -28.03 -6.05 -17.31
N ALA A 32 -27.82 -4.85 -16.78
CA ALA A 32 -28.29 -3.61 -17.41
C ALA A 32 -27.62 -3.41 -18.78
N LEU A 33 -26.32 -3.67 -18.89
CA LEU A 33 -25.57 -3.59 -20.14
C LEU A 33 -26.07 -4.62 -21.17
N ILE A 34 -26.38 -5.85 -20.76
CA ILE A 34 -26.97 -6.89 -21.61
C ILE A 34 -28.36 -6.46 -22.12
N LEU A 35 -29.21 -5.93 -21.24
CA LEU A 35 -30.54 -5.42 -21.62
C LEU A 35 -30.46 -4.26 -22.62
N TRP A 36 -29.40 -3.45 -22.53
CA TRP A 36 -29.08 -2.39 -23.49
C TRP A 36 -28.29 -2.88 -24.70
N LYS A 37 -28.18 -4.20 -24.90
CA LYS A 37 -27.50 -4.85 -26.03
C LYS A 37 -26.00 -4.50 -26.14
N LYS A 38 -25.37 -4.06 -25.05
CA LYS A 38 -23.93 -3.78 -24.94
C LYS A 38 -23.16 -5.01 -24.45
N TYR A 39 -23.29 -6.13 -25.16
CA TYR A 39 -22.79 -7.44 -24.70
C TYR A 39 -21.28 -7.46 -24.44
N TRP A 40 -20.48 -6.86 -25.33
CA TRP A 40 -19.02 -6.79 -25.15
C TRP A 40 -18.61 -6.01 -23.91
N VAL A 41 -19.32 -4.91 -23.60
CA VAL A 41 -19.08 -4.10 -22.40
C VAL A 41 -19.50 -4.86 -21.13
N ALA A 42 -20.50 -5.74 -21.23
CA ALA A 42 -20.90 -6.60 -20.12
C ALA A 42 -19.93 -7.79 -19.90
N ALA A 43 -19.32 -8.30 -20.96
CA ALA A 43 -18.40 -9.44 -20.91
C ALA A 43 -16.99 -9.06 -20.40
N LEU A 44 -16.52 -7.85 -20.73
CA LEU A 44 -15.19 -7.38 -20.36
C LEU A 44 -14.86 -7.43 -18.86
N PRO A 45 -15.71 -6.96 -17.92
CA PRO A 45 -15.39 -7.04 -16.49
C PRO A 45 -15.32 -8.49 -15.96
N VAL A 46 -16.07 -9.42 -16.58
CA VAL A 46 -15.98 -10.85 -16.26
C VAL A 46 -14.64 -11.39 -16.73
N ALA A 47 -14.23 -11.09 -17.96
CA ALA A 47 -12.94 -11.50 -18.51
C ALA A 47 -11.77 -10.93 -17.68
N LEU A 48 -11.83 -9.66 -17.29
CA LEU A 48 -10.84 -9.02 -16.42
C LEU A 48 -10.79 -9.68 -15.04
N THR A 49 -11.95 -10.03 -14.46
CA THR A 49 -12.01 -10.74 -13.17
C THR A 49 -11.35 -12.12 -13.25
N VAL A 50 -11.62 -12.88 -14.32
CA VAL A 50 -10.97 -14.16 -14.56
C VAL A 50 -9.47 -13.98 -14.79
N GLY A 51 -9.07 -12.96 -15.56
CA GLY A 51 -7.67 -12.62 -15.80
C GLY A 51 -6.92 -12.29 -14.52
N LEU A 52 -7.51 -11.48 -13.62
CA LEU A 52 -6.94 -11.17 -12.32
C LEU A 52 -6.84 -12.40 -11.42
N TYR A 53 -7.83 -13.30 -11.46
CA TYR A 53 -7.79 -14.55 -10.73
C TYR A 53 -6.65 -15.47 -11.23
N LEU A 54 -6.50 -15.62 -12.54
CA LEU A 54 -5.42 -16.41 -13.16
C LEU A 54 -4.04 -15.79 -12.88
N PHE A 55 -3.94 -14.46 -12.97
CA PHE A 55 -2.75 -13.72 -12.55
C PHE A 55 -2.41 -14.01 -11.08
N GLY A 56 -3.41 -13.98 -10.20
CA GLY A 56 -3.23 -14.24 -8.79
C GLY A 56 -2.80 -15.66 -8.49
N ALA A 57 -3.42 -16.66 -9.13
CA ALA A 57 -2.99 -18.04 -9.05
C ALA A 57 -1.53 -18.21 -9.50
N ASN A 58 -1.14 -17.60 -10.61
CA ASN A 58 0.25 -17.62 -11.08
C ASN A 58 1.21 -16.90 -10.11
N ARG A 59 0.81 -15.74 -9.57
CA ARG A 59 1.60 -14.97 -8.60
C ARG A 59 1.86 -15.78 -7.33
N LEU A 60 0.84 -16.49 -6.84
CA LEU A 60 0.95 -17.34 -5.65
C LEU A 60 1.74 -18.61 -5.90
N ASN A 61 1.63 -19.23 -7.08
CA ASN A 61 2.45 -20.40 -7.44
C ASN A 61 3.94 -20.06 -7.50
N ASN A 62 4.28 -18.83 -7.90
CA ASN A 62 5.66 -18.34 -7.94
C ASN A 62 6.08 -17.65 -6.64
N ALA A 63 5.21 -17.59 -5.62
CA ALA A 63 5.51 -16.95 -4.35
C ALA A 63 6.52 -17.81 -3.57
N GLN A 64 7.77 -17.37 -3.58
CA GLN A 64 8.78 -17.97 -2.71
C GLN A 64 8.46 -17.58 -1.26
N LEU A 65 8.26 -18.59 -0.41
CA LEU A 65 8.28 -18.42 1.05
C LEU A 65 9.73 -18.19 1.48
N VAL A 66 10.29 -17.04 1.14
CA VAL A 66 11.64 -16.66 1.57
C VAL A 66 11.53 -16.30 3.05
N GLN A 67 12.13 -17.11 3.93
CA GLN A 67 12.37 -16.77 5.33
C GLN A 67 13.82 -16.26 5.45
N GLU A 68 14.05 -15.01 5.06
CA GLU A 68 15.32 -14.32 5.30
C GLU A 68 15.48 -13.94 6.78
N TYR A 69 14.38 -13.67 7.48
CA TYR A 69 14.38 -13.33 8.90
C TYR A 69 13.95 -14.51 9.78
N SER A 70 14.76 -14.83 10.79
CA SER A 70 14.45 -15.81 11.85
C SER A 70 13.85 -15.14 13.09
N ILE A 71 13.18 -13.99 12.94
CA ILE A 71 12.59 -13.27 14.07
C ILE A 71 11.31 -13.95 14.50
N GLN A 72 11.29 -14.36 15.76
CA GLN A 72 10.19 -15.04 16.40
C GLN A 72 9.30 -14.01 17.10
N ILE A 73 8.03 -13.98 16.72
CA ILE A 73 7.03 -13.05 17.23
C ILE A 73 5.98 -13.81 18.03
N ARG A 74 5.67 -13.29 19.22
CA ARG A 74 4.52 -13.69 20.03
C ARG A 74 3.44 -12.64 20.01
N VAL A 75 2.26 -13.03 19.54
CA VAL A 75 1.03 -12.25 19.60
C VAL A 75 0.26 -12.63 20.84
N VAL A 76 -0.11 -11.65 21.68
CA VAL A 76 -0.87 -11.87 22.92
C VAL A 76 -2.29 -11.34 22.76
N GLN A 77 -3.29 -12.23 22.86
CA GLN A 77 -4.71 -11.88 22.83
C GLN A 77 -5.35 -12.15 24.19
N PRO A 78 -5.53 -11.13 25.04
CA PRO A 78 -5.97 -11.33 26.42
C PRO A 78 -7.48 -11.53 26.56
N ASN A 79 -8.27 -11.16 25.55
CA ASN A 79 -9.74 -11.21 25.57
C ASN A 79 -10.36 -10.45 26.75
N ILE A 80 -9.88 -9.23 27.02
CA ILE A 80 -10.42 -8.38 28.10
C ILE A 80 -11.65 -7.66 27.59
N LEU A 81 -12.81 -7.92 28.19
CA LEU A 81 -14.06 -7.25 27.83
C LEU A 81 -13.95 -5.72 27.94
N GLN A 82 -14.56 -5.02 26.98
CA GLN A 82 -14.48 -3.57 26.87
C GLN A 82 -14.92 -2.84 28.15
N VAL A 83 -15.95 -3.36 28.83
CA VAL A 83 -16.47 -2.81 30.10
C VAL A 83 -15.48 -2.92 31.26
N ASN A 84 -14.61 -3.94 31.24
CA ASN A 84 -13.62 -4.18 32.30
C ASN A 84 -12.33 -3.40 32.08
N LYS A 85 -12.11 -2.91 30.87
CA LYS A 85 -10.86 -2.24 30.48
C LYS A 85 -10.64 -0.91 31.22
N TRP A 86 -11.72 -0.21 31.52
CA TRP A 86 -11.72 1.09 32.20
C TRP A 86 -12.23 1.01 33.64
N ASN A 87 -12.40 -0.20 34.17
CA ASN A 87 -12.78 -0.41 35.57
C ASN A 87 -11.53 -0.44 36.46
N PRO A 88 -11.33 0.54 37.37
CA PRO A 88 -10.16 0.60 38.25
C PRO A 88 -9.92 -0.69 39.06
N ASP A 89 -10.99 -1.36 39.51
CA ASP A 89 -10.90 -2.59 40.30
C ASP A 89 -10.32 -3.77 39.50
N ARG A 90 -10.29 -3.66 38.17
CA ARG A 90 -9.80 -4.71 37.24
C ARG A 90 -8.44 -4.39 36.63
N PHE A 91 -7.86 -3.23 36.91
CA PHE A 91 -6.60 -2.82 36.27
C PHE A 91 -5.46 -3.79 36.57
N PHE A 92 -5.35 -4.23 37.83
CA PHE A 92 -4.34 -5.21 38.23
C PHE A 92 -4.59 -6.58 37.59
N ASP A 93 -5.82 -7.11 37.66
CA ASP A 93 -6.20 -8.40 37.03
C ASP A 93 -5.91 -8.41 35.51
N ASN A 94 -6.21 -7.31 34.83
CA ASN A 94 -5.99 -7.13 33.39
C ASN A 94 -4.49 -7.09 33.05
N PHE A 95 -3.70 -6.36 33.85
CA PHE A 95 -2.25 -6.32 33.71
C PHE A 95 -1.62 -7.69 33.94
N GLN A 96 -2.00 -8.37 35.03
CA GLN A 96 -1.53 -9.70 35.36
C GLN A 96 -1.87 -10.70 34.25
N THR A 97 -3.05 -10.61 33.64
CA THR A 97 -3.44 -11.44 32.49
C THR A 97 -2.48 -11.30 31.31
N LEU A 98 -2.04 -10.08 31.00
CA LEU A 98 -1.09 -9.82 29.91
C LEU A 98 0.30 -10.40 30.22
N VAL A 99 0.76 -10.20 31.46
CA VAL A 99 2.04 -10.75 31.96
C VAL A 99 2.02 -12.28 31.93
N GLU A 100 0.98 -12.91 32.47
CA GLU A 100 0.82 -14.37 32.48
C GLU A 100 0.85 -14.96 31.06
N LEU A 101 0.12 -14.37 30.11
CA LEU A 101 0.12 -14.82 28.72
C LEU A 101 1.49 -14.63 28.07
N THR A 102 2.21 -13.56 28.42
CA THR A 102 3.55 -13.29 27.91
C THR A 102 4.54 -14.37 28.35
N SER A 103 4.45 -14.83 29.59
CA SER A 103 5.32 -15.87 30.16
C SER A 103 4.93 -17.31 29.80
N LEU A 104 3.84 -17.54 29.06
CA LEU A 104 3.42 -18.91 28.72
C LEU A 104 4.49 -19.64 27.89
N PRO A 105 4.72 -20.95 28.13
CA PRO A 105 5.63 -21.71 27.30
C PRO A 105 5.11 -21.81 25.87
N SER A 106 5.99 -21.69 24.88
CA SER A 106 5.60 -21.92 23.48
C SER A 106 5.26 -23.39 23.25
N THR A 107 4.26 -23.65 22.42
CA THR A 107 3.98 -25.00 21.91
C THR A 107 4.98 -25.44 20.84
N LYS A 108 5.78 -24.51 20.29
CA LYS A 108 6.82 -24.77 19.30
C LYS A 108 8.15 -25.07 20.00
N LYS A 109 8.84 -26.13 19.55
CA LYS A 109 10.18 -26.45 20.06
C LYS A 109 11.17 -25.34 19.70
N ASN A 110 12.04 -24.98 20.64
CA ASN A 110 13.09 -23.95 20.48
C ASN A 110 12.55 -22.57 20.05
N PHE A 111 11.38 -22.19 20.57
CA PHE A 111 10.77 -20.89 20.30
C PHE A 111 11.02 -19.91 21.46
N PHE A 112 11.82 -18.88 21.18
CA PHE A 112 12.19 -17.79 22.06
C PHE A 112 11.79 -16.47 21.36
N PRO A 113 10.63 -15.88 21.71
CA PRO A 113 10.15 -14.71 21.02
C PRO A 113 11.07 -13.52 21.27
N LYS A 114 11.62 -12.97 20.19
CA LYS A 114 12.37 -11.70 20.23
C LYS A 114 11.43 -10.50 20.28
N VAL A 115 10.23 -10.63 19.70
CA VAL A 115 9.21 -9.59 19.71
C VAL A 115 7.94 -10.16 20.33
N ILE A 116 7.43 -9.50 21.35
CA ILE A 116 6.14 -9.79 21.96
C ILE A 116 5.23 -8.60 21.68
N VAL A 117 3.96 -8.85 21.36
CA VAL A 117 3.04 -7.79 20.96
C VAL A 117 1.76 -7.86 21.77
N TRP A 118 1.41 -6.75 22.41
CA TRP A 118 0.16 -6.53 23.14
C TRP A 118 -0.79 -5.63 22.33
N PRO A 119 -2.12 -5.76 22.53
CA PRO A 119 -3.12 -5.04 21.73
C PRO A 119 -3.19 -3.53 22.04
N GLU A 120 -4.09 -2.83 21.35
CA GLU A 120 -4.30 -1.39 21.53
C GLU A 120 -4.80 -1.05 22.93
N SER A 121 -4.24 0.01 23.52
CA SER A 121 -4.53 0.47 24.88
C SER A 121 -4.55 -0.69 25.88
N ALA A 122 -3.58 -1.60 25.80
CA ALA A 122 -3.50 -2.77 26.68
C ALA A 122 -3.51 -2.35 28.17
N LEU A 123 -2.96 -1.17 28.46
CA LEU A 123 -2.91 -0.59 29.80
C LEU A 123 -3.66 0.75 29.86
N PRO A 124 -4.41 1.01 30.96
CA PRO A 124 -5.20 2.23 31.13
C PRO A 124 -4.39 3.42 31.69
N TYR A 125 -3.08 3.26 31.91
CA TYR A 125 -2.19 4.27 32.49
C TYR A 125 -0.99 4.58 31.59
N PHE A 126 -0.27 5.67 31.91
CA PHE A 126 0.88 6.14 31.15
C PHE A 126 2.15 5.36 31.54
N LEU A 127 2.56 4.41 30.70
CA LEU A 127 3.78 3.61 30.92
C LEU A 127 5.06 4.44 31.09
N GLU A 128 5.12 5.61 30.46
CA GLU A 128 6.25 6.54 30.62
C GLU A 128 6.43 7.00 32.09
N GLN A 129 5.34 7.05 32.86
CA GLN A 129 5.31 7.54 34.24
C GLN A 129 5.30 6.42 35.29
N ASP A 130 4.86 5.22 34.91
CA ASP A 130 4.74 4.07 35.81
C ASP A 130 5.98 3.17 35.72
N VAL A 131 6.96 3.44 36.58
CA VAL A 131 8.21 2.67 36.65
C VAL A 131 7.93 1.22 37.05
N SER A 132 7.08 1.02 38.06
CA SER A 132 6.76 -0.32 38.59
C SER A 132 6.07 -1.21 37.55
N ALA A 133 5.17 -0.65 36.73
CA ALA A 133 4.59 -1.38 35.63
C ALA A 133 5.62 -1.76 34.56
N ARG A 134 6.58 -0.87 34.23
CA ARG A 134 7.66 -1.17 33.28
C ARG A 134 8.62 -2.23 33.80
N GLU A 135 8.95 -2.21 35.08
CA GLU A 135 9.78 -3.23 35.73
C GLU A 135 9.08 -4.59 35.72
N ALA A 136 7.80 -4.65 36.09
CA ALA A 136 7.03 -5.89 36.05
C ALA A 136 6.86 -6.45 34.62
N ILE A 137 6.74 -5.57 33.62
CA ILE A 137 6.80 -5.98 32.20
C ILE A 137 8.16 -6.59 31.90
N ALA A 138 9.24 -5.88 32.19
CA ALA A 138 10.60 -6.29 31.89
C ALA A 138 10.96 -7.64 32.51
N GLU A 139 10.56 -7.89 33.75
CA GLU A 139 10.72 -9.17 34.45
C GLU A 139 9.98 -10.34 33.77
N SER A 140 8.90 -10.06 33.04
CA SER A 140 8.12 -11.07 32.30
C SER A 140 8.68 -11.40 30.93
N LEU A 141 9.57 -10.56 30.39
CA LEU A 141 10.14 -10.71 29.06
C LEU A 141 11.35 -11.65 29.07
N PRO A 142 11.52 -12.50 28.03
CA PRO A 142 12.78 -13.17 27.80
C PRO A 142 13.95 -12.18 27.62
N GLU A 143 15.17 -12.65 27.85
CA GLU A 143 16.38 -11.84 27.64
C GLU A 143 16.45 -11.33 26.19
N GLU A 144 16.79 -10.04 26.02
CA GLU A 144 16.85 -9.33 24.73
C GLU A 144 15.49 -9.19 23.99
N ALA A 145 14.37 -9.63 24.58
CA ALA A 145 13.07 -9.49 23.96
C ALA A 145 12.53 -8.05 24.08
N ILE A 146 11.75 -7.65 23.09
CA ILE A 146 11.09 -6.35 23.04
C ILE A 146 9.58 -6.56 23.06
N LEU A 147 8.91 -5.85 23.96
CA LEU A 147 7.47 -5.69 23.97
C LEU A 147 7.07 -4.50 23.10
N LEU A 148 6.18 -4.73 22.13
CA LEU A 148 5.45 -3.70 21.40
C LEU A 148 4.01 -3.67 21.93
N THR A 149 3.62 -2.61 22.63
CA THR A 149 2.30 -2.51 23.26
C THR A 149 1.57 -1.25 22.87
N GLY A 150 0.27 -1.36 22.60
CA GLY A 150 -0.59 -0.19 22.51
C GLY A 150 -0.79 0.46 23.88
N GLY A 151 -0.63 1.77 23.98
CA GLY A 151 -0.71 2.51 25.23
C GLY A 151 -0.99 4.00 25.03
N LEU A 152 -1.27 4.68 26.13
CA LEU A 152 -1.45 6.13 26.15
C LEU A 152 -0.10 6.81 26.43
N ARG A 153 0.16 7.90 25.73
CA ARG A 153 1.30 8.79 25.99
C ARG A 153 0.83 10.19 26.34
N LYS A 154 1.60 10.87 27.19
CA LYS A 154 1.31 12.25 27.61
C LYS A 154 2.57 13.09 27.53
N LEU A 155 2.66 13.92 26.49
CA LEU A 155 3.81 14.79 26.23
C LEU A 155 3.68 16.15 26.95
N SER A 156 2.44 16.63 27.17
CA SER A 156 2.16 17.85 27.92
C SER A 156 0.77 17.78 28.57
N SER A 157 0.33 18.85 29.25
CA SER A 157 -0.96 18.87 29.97
C SER A 157 -2.17 18.55 29.08
N CYS A 158 -2.13 18.95 27.80
CA CYS A 158 -3.20 18.73 26.82
C CYS A 158 -2.74 17.96 25.57
N ASP A 159 -1.56 17.33 25.59
CA ASP A 159 -1.08 16.48 24.49
C ASP A 159 -1.15 15.01 24.91
N LEU A 160 -2.32 14.40 24.67
CA LEU A 160 -2.59 12.98 24.88
C LEU A 160 -2.55 12.25 23.54
N ARG A 161 -1.80 11.15 23.46
CA ARG A 161 -1.65 10.36 22.23
C ARG A 161 -1.98 8.89 22.48
N ASN A 162 -2.56 8.27 21.45
CA ASN A 162 -2.74 6.83 21.37
C ASN A 162 -1.56 6.28 20.57
N SER A 163 -0.76 5.41 21.17
CA SER A 163 0.57 5.10 20.65
C SER A 163 0.90 3.62 20.77
N ILE A 164 1.86 3.18 19.97
CA ILE A 164 2.58 1.91 20.15
C ILE A 164 3.90 2.26 20.82
N LEU A 165 4.19 1.63 21.96
CA LEU A 165 5.42 1.78 22.72
C LEU A 165 6.28 0.53 22.58
N ALA A 166 7.59 0.70 22.41
CA ALA A 166 8.56 -0.38 22.45
C ALA A 166 9.31 -0.38 23.80
N ILE A 167 9.28 -1.49 24.53
CA ILE A 167 9.91 -1.66 25.84
C ILE A 167 10.81 -2.90 25.82
N ASN A 168 12.04 -2.80 26.34
CA ASN A 168 12.96 -3.95 26.46
C ASN A 168 12.91 -4.63 27.84
N SER A 169 13.65 -5.73 27.97
CA SER A 169 13.90 -6.47 29.22
C SER A 169 14.62 -5.67 30.31
N GLU A 170 15.06 -4.44 30.03
CA GLU A 170 15.67 -3.51 30.99
C GLU A 170 14.70 -2.39 31.43
N ALA A 171 13.41 -2.54 31.13
CA ALA A 171 12.35 -1.57 31.45
C ALA A 171 12.51 -0.19 30.76
N GLN A 172 13.32 -0.11 29.71
CA GLN A 172 13.56 1.10 28.93
C GLN A 172 12.59 1.20 27.76
N ILE A 173 12.09 2.41 27.51
CA ILE A 173 11.29 2.71 26.32
C ILE A 173 12.26 3.03 25.18
N LEU A 174 12.28 2.16 24.16
CA LEU A 174 13.19 2.27 23.02
C LEU A 174 12.66 3.21 21.92
N GLY A 175 11.34 3.32 21.80
CA GLY A 175 10.70 4.10 20.74
C GLY A 175 9.19 4.10 20.85
N ALA A 176 8.56 4.95 20.05
CA ALA A 176 7.11 5.09 20.01
C ALA A 176 6.61 5.46 18.62
N TYR A 177 5.44 4.93 18.24
CA TYR A 177 4.65 5.38 17.10
C TYR A 177 3.36 5.99 17.63
N ASP A 178 3.04 7.22 17.23
CA ASP A 178 1.81 7.91 17.64
C ASP A 178 0.78 7.86 16.51
N LYS A 179 -0.45 7.48 16.84
CA LYS A 179 -1.59 7.38 15.90
C LYS A 179 -1.79 8.69 15.14
N VAL A 180 -1.81 8.62 13.81
CA VAL A 180 -1.92 9.76 12.90
C VAL A 180 -3.38 10.04 12.57
N HIS A 181 -4.15 9.01 12.22
CA HIS A 181 -5.57 9.12 11.90
C HIS A 181 -6.43 8.83 13.13
N LEU A 182 -7.08 9.88 13.65
CA LEU A 182 -7.92 9.80 14.85
C LEU A 182 -9.38 9.51 14.51
N VAL A 183 -10.03 8.69 15.35
CA VAL A 183 -11.45 8.34 15.21
C VAL A 183 -12.33 9.55 15.57
N PRO A 184 -13.16 10.05 14.63
CA PRO A 184 -14.13 11.11 14.93
C PRO A 184 -15.11 10.67 16.02
N PHE A 185 -15.47 11.58 16.93
CA PHE A 185 -16.36 11.37 18.09
C PHE A 185 -15.85 10.40 19.17
N GLY A 186 -14.98 9.47 18.80
CA GLY A 186 -14.27 8.58 19.71
C GLY A 186 -13.10 9.30 20.39
N GLU A 187 -12.13 9.77 19.60
CA GLU A 187 -10.86 10.30 20.09
C GLU A 187 -10.82 11.83 20.15
N TYR A 188 -11.59 12.49 19.28
CA TYR A 188 -11.78 13.94 19.26
C TYR A 188 -13.22 14.30 18.89
N LEU A 189 -13.65 15.53 19.18
CA LEU A 189 -14.96 16.04 18.76
C LEU A 189 -14.83 16.89 17.47
N PRO A 190 -15.37 16.44 16.31
CA PRO A 190 -15.40 17.26 15.11
C PRO A 190 -16.18 18.56 15.34
N PHE A 191 -15.68 19.67 14.79
CA PHE A 191 -16.31 21.00 14.89
C PHE A 191 -16.55 21.47 16.33
N ARG A 192 -15.65 21.14 17.27
CA ARG A 192 -15.78 21.45 18.71
C ARG A 192 -16.20 22.89 19.02
N SER A 193 -15.84 23.87 18.19
CA SER A 193 -16.27 25.27 18.30
C SER A 193 -17.77 25.52 18.15
N TYR A 194 -18.51 24.62 17.50
CA TYR A 194 -19.96 24.74 17.25
C TYR A 194 -20.81 23.94 18.25
N TRP A 195 -20.20 23.06 19.05
CA TRP A 195 -20.92 22.26 20.02
C TRP A 195 -21.18 23.03 21.33
N PRO A 196 -22.36 22.86 21.95
CA PRO A 196 -22.61 23.38 23.29
C PRO A 196 -21.54 22.95 24.29
N LYS A 197 -21.16 23.85 25.21
CA LYS A 197 -20.25 23.52 26.31
C LYS A 197 -20.85 22.39 27.15
N GLY A 198 -20.07 21.33 27.38
CA GLY A 198 -20.47 20.16 28.17
C GLY A 198 -20.61 18.85 27.37
N ILE A 199 -20.57 18.89 26.03
CA ILE A 199 -20.53 17.67 25.22
C ILE A 199 -19.09 17.18 25.12
N THR A 200 -18.86 15.96 25.61
CA THR A 200 -17.56 15.27 25.59
C THR A 200 -17.55 14.18 24.53
N LYS A 201 -16.35 13.76 24.13
CA LYS A 201 -16.14 12.58 23.28
C LYS A 201 -16.59 11.29 23.98
N ILE A 202 -16.71 10.20 23.22
CA ILE A 202 -17.16 8.89 23.72
C ILE A 202 -16.12 8.24 24.65
N THR A 203 -14.83 8.55 24.46
CA THR A 203 -13.75 8.03 25.31
C THR A 203 -13.55 8.89 26.56
N SER A 204 -13.06 8.27 27.64
CA SER A 204 -12.79 8.93 28.92
C SER A 204 -11.72 10.03 28.78
N GLY A 205 -11.96 11.20 29.38
CA GLY A 205 -11.02 12.34 29.44
C GLY A 205 -11.59 13.63 28.85
N GLU A 206 -11.24 14.77 29.44
CA GLU A 206 -11.75 16.11 29.03
C GLU A 206 -11.06 16.67 27.77
N CYS A 207 -9.83 16.22 27.51
CA CYS A 207 -9.01 16.64 26.37
C CYS A 207 -9.16 15.69 25.18
N ASP A 208 -9.16 16.23 23.97
CA ASP A 208 -9.08 15.43 22.74
C ASP A 208 -7.70 14.78 22.61
N PHE A 209 -7.61 13.69 21.85
CA PHE A 209 -6.31 13.15 21.46
C PHE A 209 -5.65 14.05 20.41
N THR A 210 -4.33 14.14 20.47
CA THR A 210 -3.51 14.82 19.45
C THR A 210 -3.05 13.79 18.41
N PRO A 211 -3.16 14.09 17.11
CA PRO A 211 -2.60 13.23 16.08
C PRO A 211 -1.06 13.23 16.13
N GLY A 212 -0.47 12.11 15.75
CA GLY A 212 0.98 11.96 15.57
C GLY A 212 1.53 12.85 14.44
N PRO A 213 2.85 13.06 14.39
CA PRO A 213 3.50 13.97 13.44
C PRO A 213 3.52 13.46 11.99
N GLY A 214 3.13 12.20 11.75
CA GLY A 214 3.16 11.55 10.46
C GLY A 214 3.57 10.08 10.58
N ARG A 215 3.51 9.35 9.47
CA ARG A 215 3.93 7.95 9.42
C ARG A 215 5.44 7.88 9.24
N SER A 216 6.12 7.35 10.24
CA SER A 216 7.55 7.02 10.20
C SER A 216 7.71 5.62 10.77
N PRO A 217 8.39 4.70 10.05
CA PRO A 217 8.70 3.40 10.62
C PRO A 217 9.54 3.53 11.88
N MET A 218 9.31 2.65 12.84
CA MET A 218 10.12 2.53 14.05
C MET A 218 11.34 1.66 13.77
N SER A 219 12.53 2.16 14.10
CA SER A 219 13.79 1.42 14.00
C SER A 219 14.20 0.91 15.38
N LEU A 220 14.34 -0.40 15.51
CA LEU A 220 14.74 -1.09 16.75
C LEU A 220 15.88 -2.06 16.44
N THR A 221 16.88 -2.12 17.32
CA THR A 221 18.07 -2.93 17.08
C THR A 221 17.74 -4.41 16.85
N GLY A 222 18.14 -4.92 15.68
CA GLY A 222 17.95 -6.32 15.31
C GLY A 222 16.49 -6.71 15.02
N ILE A 223 15.61 -5.73 14.75
CA ILE A 223 14.26 -5.93 14.23
C ILE A 223 14.11 -5.09 12.93
N PRO A 224 13.59 -5.67 11.84
CA PRO A 224 13.23 -4.97 10.60
C PRO A 224 12.31 -3.77 10.87
N LEU A 225 12.40 -2.75 10.02
CA LEU A 225 11.67 -1.49 10.20
C LEU A 225 10.15 -1.72 10.35
N ILE A 226 9.57 -1.14 11.40
CA ILE A 226 8.18 -1.41 11.79
C ILE A 226 7.26 -0.29 11.35
N GLY A 227 6.31 -0.56 10.46
CA GLY A 227 5.22 0.36 10.13
C GLY A 227 4.08 0.26 11.14
N GLY A 228 4.01 1.19 12.09
CA GLY A 228 2.95 1.22 13.09
C GLY A 228 1.58 1.59 12.48
N LEU A 229 0.53 0.89 12.91
CA LEU A 229 -0.86 1.16 12.58
C LEU A 229 -1.72 0.97 13.84
N VAL A 230 -2.39 2.00 14.33
CA VAL A 230 -3.27 1.88 15.49
C VAL A 230 -4.72 1.78 15.05
N CYS A 231 -5.39 0.72 15.48
CA CYS A 231 -6.81 0.50 15.23
C CYS A 231 -7.13 0.54 13.73
N TYR A 232 -8.07 1.41 13.34
CA TYR A 232 -8.58 1.56 11.99
C TYR A 232 -7.65 2.28 11.01
N GLU A 233 -6.44 2.71 11.38
CA GLU A 233 -5.51 3.39 10.45
C GLU A 233 -5.15 2.55 9.22
N GLY A 234 -5.27 1.23 9.32
CA GLY A 234 -5.04 0.29 8.23
C GLY A 234 -6.18 0.19 7.22
N ILE A 235 -7.31 0.87 7.41
CA ILE A 235 -8.42 0.83 6.43
C ILE A 235 -8.26 1.83 5.29
N PHE A 236 -7.37 2.82 5.43
CA PHE A 236 -7.17 3.89 4.46
C PHE A 236 -6.17 3.48 3.38
N PRO A 237 -6.59 3.24 2.12
CA PRO A 237 -5.71 2.84 1.04
C PRO A 237 -4.75 3.97 0.66
N GLY A 238 -3.50 3.63 0.30
CA GLY A 238 -2.47 4.60 -0.08
C GLY A 238 -1.89 5.43 1.08
N GLU A 239 -2.55 5.42 2.24
CA GLU A 239 -2.07 6.15 3.41
C GLU A 239 -1.22 5.30 4.34
N VAL A 240 -1.11 3.97 4.16
CA VAL A 240 -0.40 3.11 5.12
C VAL A 240 1.12 3.25 5.15
N MET A 241 1.69 3.81 4.09
CA MET A 241 3.12 4.00 3.91
C MET A 241 3.58 5.40 4.37
N PRO A 242 4.84 5.57 4.78
CA PRO A 242 5.40 6.89 5.04
C PRO A 242 5.50 7.71 3.74
N GLU A 243 5.15 8.99 3.80
CA GLU A 243 5.25 9.90 2.65
C GLU A 243 6.70 10.09 2.17
N LYS A 244 7.66 10.02 3.10
CA LYS A 244 9.10 10.20 2.85
C LYS A 244 9.92 9.31 3.80
N GLY A 245 11.12 8.95 3.36
CA GLY A 245 12.09 8.20 4.16
C GLY A 245 12.04 6.70 3.90
N GLU A 246 12.61 5.95 4.85
CA GLU A 246 12.68 4.49 4.79
C GLU A 246 11.28 3.88 4.81
N GLN A 247 11.10 2.80 4.06
CA GLN A 247 9.83 2.09 3.98
C GLN A 247 9.80 0.97 5.03
N PRO A 248 8.64 0.70 5.65
CA PRO A 248 8.54 -0.38 6.61
C PRO A 248 8.74 -1.74 5.93
N GLU A 249 9.37 -2.66 6.65
CA GLU A 249 9.55 -4.04 6.22
C GLU A 249 8.41 -4.95 6.69
N TRP A 250 7.65 -4.50 7.69
CA TRP A 250 6.40 -5.13 8.12
C TRP A 250 5.50 -4.13 8.82
N PHE A 251 4.19 -4.36 8.74
CA PHE A 251 3.21 -3.58 9.46
C PHE A 251 2.87 -4.22 10.79
N LEU A 252 2.85 -3.40 11.85
CA LEU A 252 2.28 -3.77 13.13
C LEU A 252 0.95 -3.04 13.32
N ASN A 253 -0.14 -3.79 13.35
CA ASN A 253 -1.44 -3.27 13.75
C ASN A 253 -1.81 -3.70 15.16
N VAL A 254 -1.95 -2.74 16.08
CA VAL A 254 -2.56 -2.99 17.40
C VAL A 254 -3.98 -2.45 17.39
N THR A 255 -4.96 -3.22 17.86
CA THR A 255 -6.36 -2.80 17.80
C THR A 255 -7.18 -3.28 19.00
N ASN A 256 -8.29 -2.58 19.25
CA ASN A 256 -9.32 -3.00 20.17
C ASN A 256 -10.69 -3.07 19.47
N ASP A 257 -10.97 -4.18 18.78
CA ASP A 257 -12.26 -4.39 18.11
C ASP A 257 -13.43 -4.69 19.07
N GLY A 258 -13.23 -4.64 20.39
CA GLY A 258 -14.30 -4.86 21.37
C GLY A 258 -15.49 -3.91 21.21
N TRP A 259 -15.29 -2.76 20.58
CA TRP A 259 -16.34 -1.79 20.24
C TRP A 259 -17.38 -2.32 19.24
N TYR A 260 -17.00 -3.25 18.36
CA TYR A 260 -17.92 -3.82 17.38
C TYR A 260 -18.76 -4.97 17.94
N GLY A 261 -18.38 -5.53 19.09
CA GLY A 261 -18.97 -6.76 19.61
C GLY A 261 -18.73 -7.97 18.70
N ASP A 262 -19.42 -9.08 18.99
CA ASP A 262 -19.40 -10.29 18.17
C ASP A 262 -20.32 -10.10 16.95
N THR A 263 -19.84 -9.32 15.99
CA THR A 263 -20.56 -8.97 14.76
C THR A 263 -19.64 -9.09 13.54
N TRP A 264 -20.09 -8.62 12.38
CA TRP A 264 -19.27 -8.62 11.16
C TRP A 264 -18.15 -7.58 11.17
N GLY A 265 -18.19 -6.59 12.07
CA GLY A 265 -17.23 -5.48 12.13
C GLY A 265 -15.77 -5.92 12.23
N PRO A 266 -15.39 -6.77 13.21
CA PRO A 266 -14.01 -7.25 13.36
C PRO A 266 -13.50 -8.01 12.13
N GLN A 267 -14.35 -8.81 11.49
CA GLN A 267 -14.00 -9.57 10.28
C GLN A 267 -13.79 -8.64 9.07
N GLN A 268 -14.67 -7.66 8.89
CA GLN A 268 -14.51 -6.65 7.83
C GLN A 268 -13.21 -5.85 8.04
N HIS A 269 -12.94 -5.44 9.27
CA HIS A 269 -11.74 -4.73 9.64
C HIS A 269 -10.48 -5.56 9.32
N LEU A 270 -10.46 -6.83 9.72
CA LEU A 270 -9.38 -7.77 9.40
C LEU A 270 -9.11 -7.87 7.89
N HIS A 271 -10.15 -8.04 7.08
CA HIS A 271 -10.01 -8.17 5.63
C HIS A 271 -9.50 -6.89 4.94
N LEU A 272 -9.83 -5.72 5.47
CA LEU A 272 -9.30 -4.45 4.96
C LEU A 272 -7.80 -4.31 5.24
N LEU A 273 -7.32 -4.78 6.39
CA LEU A 273 -5.89 -4.81 6.69
C LEU A 273 -5.15 -5.86 5.86
N ARG A 274 -5.78 -7.03 5.65
CA ARG A 274 -5.26 -8.06 4.74
C ARG A 274 -4.99 -7.50 3.34
N LEU A 275 -5.88 -6.64 2.83
CA LEU A 275 -5.67 -5.94 1.55
C LEU A 275 -4.40 -5.08 1.55
N ARG A 276 -4.11 -4.34 2.64
CA ARG A 276 -2.89 -3.51 2.74
C ARG A 276 -1.62 -4.34 2.52
N ALA A 277 -1.58 -5.56 3.07
CA ALA A 277 -0.43 -6.43 2.91
C ALA A 277 -0.16 -6.78 1.44
N VAL A 278 -1.23 -7.06 0.67
CA VAL A 278 -1.15 -7.42 -0.75
C VAL A 278 -0.90 -6.22 -1.65
N GLU A 279 -1.51 -5.08 -1.32
CA GLU A 279 -1.37 -3.82 -2.03
C GLU A 279 0.07 -3.32 -1.94
N GLU A 280 0.66 -3.30 -0.74
CA GLU A 280 2.02 -2.78 -0.55
C GLU A 280 3.11 -3.84 -0.74
N GLY A 281 2.76 -5.13 -0.70
CA GLY A 281 3.76 -6.20 -0.69
C GLY A 281 4.56 -6.25 0.61
N VAL A 282 3.93 -5.87 1.72
CA VAL A 282 4.54 -5.79 3.05
C VAL A 282 3.73 -6.68 4.02
N PRO A 283 4.35 -7.60 4.78
CA PRO A 283 3.65 -8.47 5.70
C PRO A 283 3.02 -7.68 6.85
N LEU A 284 1.99 -8.25 7.49
CA LEU A 284 1.22 -7.56 8.51
C LEU A 284 0.97 -8.45 9.73
N VAL A 285 1.35 -7.96 10.91
CA VAL A 285 1.06 -8.56 12.21
C VAL A 285 -0.05 -7.75 12.87
N ARG A 286 -1.23 -8.35 13.04
CA ARG A 286 -2.37 -7.73 13.71
C ARG A 286 -2.60 -8.36 15.08
N VAL A 287 -2.70 -7.52 16.10
CA VAL A 287 -2.95 -7.92 17.49
C VAL A 287 -4.17 -7.19 18.03
N ALA A 288 -5.23 -7.96 18.27
CA ALA A 288 -6.49 -7.49 18.79
C ALA A 288 -6.66 -7.89 20.27
N ASN A 289 -7.42 -7.09 21.02
CA ASN A 289 -7.77 -7.43 22.41
C ASN A 289 -8.81 -8.58 22.47
N THR A 290 -10.01 -8.35 21.95
CA THR A 290 -11.10 -9.34 21.84
C THR A 290 -11.44 -9.70 20.39
N GLY A 291 -10.91 -8.94 19.43
CA GLY A 291 -11.09 -9.15 18.00
C GLY A 291 -10.29 -10.34 17.47
N VAL A 292 -10.16 -10.42 16.14
CA VAL A 292 -9.31 -11.42 15.50
C VAL A 292 -7.88 -10.89 15.43
N SER A 293 -6.94 -11.60 16.05
CA SER A 293 -5.51 -11.41 15.83
C SER A 293 -5.05 -12.33 14.70
N ALA A 294 -4.21 -11.82 13.80
CA ALA A 294 -3.73 -12.60 12.67
C ALA A 294 -2.40 -12.09 12.14
N VAL A 295 -1.64 -12.98 11.52
CA VAL A 295 -0.42 -12.63 10.81
C VAL A 295 -0.57 -12.99 9.35
N PHE A 296 -0.29 -12.02 8.48
CA PHE A 296 -0.34 -12.14 7.04
C PHE A 296 1.07 -12.00 6.46
N ASP A 297 1.39 -12.84 5.49
CA ASP A 297 2.55 -12.59 4.64
C ASP A 297 2.28 -11.46 3.63
N ALA A 298 3.29 -11.08 2.85
CA ALA A 298 3.19 -10.02 1.87
C ALA A 298 2.27 -10.33 0.66
N TYR A 299 1.81 -11.58 0.54
CA TYR A 299 0.78 -11.98 -0.43
C TYR A 299 -0.61 -12.03 0.22
N GLY A 300 -0.72 -11.67 1.50
CA GLY A 300 -1.96 -11.67 2.26
C GLY A 300 -2.37 -13.06 2.71
N ARG A 301 -1.53 -14.11 2.60
CA ARG A 301 -1.86 -15.45 3.09
C ARG A 301 -1.79 -15.49 4.61
N PHE A 302 -2.69 -16.24 5.24
CA PHE A 302 -2.65 -16.43 6.69
C PHE A 302 -1.44 -17.28 7.10
N VAL A 303 -0.62 -16.73 7.99
CA VAL A 303 0.48 -17.45 8.65
C VAL A 303 0.01 -18.06 9.98
N GLY A 304 -0.92 -17.38 10.65
CA GLY A 304 -1.62 -17.87 11.84
C GLY A 304 -2.67 -16.86 12.32
N SER A 305 -3.63 -17.31 13.11
CA SER A 305 -4.70 -16.48 13.68
C SER A 305 -5.14 -16.95 15.07
N LEU A 306 -5.75 -16.04 15.82
CA LEU A 306 -6.57 -16.30 17.00
C LEU A 306 -7.95 -15.73 16.72
N GLU A 307 -8.98 -16.55 16.92
CA GLU A 307 -10.35 -16.18 16.59
C GLU A 307 -10.91 -15.12 17.54
N TYR A 308 -12.03 -14.50 17.15
CA TYR A 308 -12.75 -13.56 17.99
C TYR A 308 -13.09 -14.20 19.35
N GLY A 309 -12.90 -13.44 20.43
CA GLY A 309 -13.23 -13.90 21.79
C GLY A 309 -12.33 -15.01 22.33
N GLN A 310 -11.28 -15.42 21.62
CA GLN A 310 -10.30 -16.38 22.12
C GLN A 310 -9.30 -15.69 23.06
N ARG A 311 -8.99 -16.28 24.22
CA ARG A 311 -7.84 -15.87 25.04
C ARG A 311 -6.66 -16.78 24.72
N GLY A 312 -5.49 -16.23 24.42
CA GLY A 312 -4.31 -17.05 24.15
C GLY A 312 -3.13 -16.29 23.55
N ILE A 313 -2.16 -17.08 23.09
CA ILE A 313 -0.97 -16.61 22.38
C ILE A 313 -0.87 -17.23 21.00
N LEU A 314 -0.27 -16.52 20.07
CA LEU A 314 0.08 -17.00 18.74
C LEU A 314 1.56 -16.73 18.48
N ASP A 315 2.33 -17.81 18.37
CA ASP A 315 3.77 -17.79 18.13
C ASP A 315 4.06 -18.06 16.66
N VAL A 316 4.68 -17.11 15.95
CA VAL A 316 4.98 -17.19 14.51
C VAL A 316 6.37 -16.65 14.19
N LEU A 317 6.87 -16.98 13.00
CA LEU A 317 8.03 -16.29 12.43
C LEU A 317 7.54 -15.07 11.66
N LEU A 318 8.25 -13.94 11.81
CA LEU A 318 7.99 -12.73 11.06
C LEU A 318 8.11 -13.02 9.56
N PRO A 319 7.03 -12.88 8.76
CA PRO A 319 7.14 -13.05 7.33
C PRO A 319 7.98 -11.93 6.71
N VAL A 320 8.50 -12.16 5.51
CA VAL A 320 9.42 -11.23 4.84
C VAL A 320 8.66 -10.34 3.86
N THR A 321 9.11 -9.10 3.75
CA THR A 321 8.64 -8.14 2.73
C THR A 321 9.02 -8.57 1.32
N LEU A 322 8.24 -8.18 0.31
CA LEU A 322 8.64 -8.44 -1.08
C LEU A 322 9.84 -7.58 -1.45
N LYS A 323 10.84 -8.19 -2.07
CA LYS A 323 12.00 -7.45 -2.62
C LYS A 323 11.61 -6.49 -3.74
N ALA A 324 10.63 -6.89 -4.56
CA ALA A 324 10.07 -6.06 -5.62
C ALA A 324 8.78 -5.41 -5.12
N LYS A 325 8.66 -4.08 -5.30
CA LYS A 325 7.42 -3.36 -5.06
C LYS A 325 6.31 -3.90 -5.96
N THR A 326 5.09 -3.88 -5.47
CA THR A 326 3.90 -4.16 -6.28
C THR A 326 3.69 -3.04 -7.30
N PHE A 327 2.91 -3.32 -8.35
CA PHE A 327 2.55 -2.29 -9.33
C PHE A 327 1.74 -1.16 -8.65
N TYR A 328 0.84 -1.51 -7.74
CA TYR A 328 0.10 -0.53 -6.93
C TYR A 328 1.02 0.38 -6.11
N SER A 329 2.01 -0.19 -5.42
CA SER A 329 2.96 0.56 -4.59
C SER A 329 3.95 1.39 -5.42
N TYR A 330 4.27 0.95 -6.65
CA TYR A 330 5.15 1.70 -7.56
C TYR A 330 4.45 2.86 -8.27
N PHE A 331 3.19 2.68 -8.69
CA PHE A 331 2.45 3.63 -9.52
C PHE A 331 1.36 4.42 -8.79
N GLY A 332 1.46 4.59 -7.47
CA GLY A 332 0.56 5.48 -6.73
C GLY A 332 0.43 6.84 -7.43
N ASP A 333 -0.77 7.19 -7.89
CA ASP A 333 -1.04 8.43 -8.60
C ASP A 333 -0.84 9.60 -7.61
N LEU A 334 0.08 10.52 -7.91
CA LEU A 334 0.47 11.62 -7.00
C LEU A 334 -0.75 12.37 -6.43
N TYR A 335 -1.77 12.58 -7.25
CA TYR A 335 -2.98 13.28 -6.87
C TYR A 335 -3.98 12.37 -6.17
N LEU A 336 -4.19 11.14 -6.64
CA LEU A 336 -5.11 10.20 -5.99
C LEU A 336 -4.58 9.64 -4.65
N THR A 337 -3.26 9.58 -4.51
CA THR A 337 -2.58 9.20 -3.26
C THR A 337 -2.83 10.25 -2.18
N LYS A 338 -2.92 11.53 -2.58
CA LYS A 338 -3.18 12.64 -1.64
C LYS A 338 -4.66 12.91 -1.47
N ASP A 339 -5.44 12.89 -2.54
CA ASP A 339 -6.88 13.05 -2.51
C ASP A 339 -7.56 11.97 -3.36
N PRO A 340 -8.20 10.96 -2.73
CA PRO A 340 -8.94 9.93 -3.45
C PRO A 340 -10.11 10.43 -4.32
N GLN A 341 -10.53 11.69 -4.13
CA GLN A 341 -11.54 12.36 -4.96
C GLN A 341 -10.92 13.28 -6.03
N ALA A 342 -9.58 13.25 -6.19
CA ALA A 342 -8.91 14.08 -7.16
C ALA A 342 -9.36 13.74 -8.57
N ARG A 343 -9.57 14.78 -9.39
CA ARG A 343 -9.76 14.65 -10.83
C ARG A 343 -8.61 15.36 -11.52
N VAL A 344 -7.92 14.63 -12.38
CA VAL A 344 -6.65 15.05 -12.97
C VAL A 344 -6.78 14.92 -14.48
N ALA A 345 -6.57 16.02 -15.18
CA ALA A 345 -6.47 16.07 -16.62
C ALA A 345 -5.20 16.87 -16.95
N ILE A 346 -4.06 16.19 -17.04
CA ILE A 346 -2.75 16.81 -17.28
C ILE A 346 -2.16 16.20 -18.55
N GLU A 347 -1.78 17.05 -19.48
CA GLU A 347 -1.00 16.74 -20.66
C GLU A 347 0.46 17.16 -20.44
N SER A 348 1.39 16.40 -20.97
CA SER A 348 2.81 16.73 -20.95
C SER A 348 3.35 16.84 -22.37
N VAL A 349 4.12 17.90 -22.61
CA VAL A 349 4.87 18.10 -23.84
C VAL A 349 6.35 18.09 -23.49
N VAL A 350 7.11 17.23 -24.14
CA VAL A 350 8.54 17.07 -23.90
C VAL A 350 9.30 17.53 -25.14
N GLY A 351 10.26 18.42 -24.95
CA GLY A 351 11.18 18.91 -25.98
C GLY A 351 12.63 18.89 -25.49
N PRO A 352 13.57 19.41 -26.31
CA PRO A 352 14.98 19.49 -25.91
C PRO A 352 15.13 20.30 -24.62
N ASN A 353 15.68 19.66 -23.59
CA ASN A 353 15.86 20.20 -22.25
C ASN A 353 14.61 20.83 -21.59
N LEU A 354 13.40 20.47 -22.00
CA LEU A 354 12.16 21.08 -21.54
C LEU A 354 11.03 20.06 -21.36
N VAL A 355 10.34 20.14 -20.23
CA VAL A 355 9.06 19.46 -19.98
C VAL A 355 8.02 20.52 -19.63
N VAL A 356 6.95 20.59 -20.41
CA VAL A 356 5.80 21.47 -20.16
C VAL A 356 4.65 20.61 -19.68
N LEU A 357 4.05 20.98 -18.55
CA LEU A 357 2.82 20.37 -18.02
C LEU A 357 1.68 21.35 -18.22
N LEU A 358 0.61 20.89 -18.85
CA LEU A 358 -0.59 21.68 -19.14
C LEU A 358 -1.79 20.93 -18.63
N GLY A 359 -2.76 21.62 -18.05
CA GLY A 359 -4.05 21.01 -17.74
C GLY A 359 -4.57 21.39 -16.37
N GLU A 360 -5.59 20.65 -15.95
CA GLU A 360 -6.42 21.01 -14.83
C GLU A 360 -6.54 19.90 -13.79
N VAL A 361 -6.56 20.32 -12.52
CA VAL A 361 -6.77 19.43 -11.39
C VAL A 361 -7.84 19.96 -10.46
N ARG A 362 -8.70 19.07 -10.00
CA ARG A 362 -9.58 19.28 -8.85
C ARG A 362 -9.10 18.36 -7.74
N SER A 363 -8.58 18.93 -6.67
CA SER A 363 -8.22 18.20 -5.45
C SER A 363 -8.61 19.02 -4.22
N SER A 364 -9.11 18.34 -3.20
CA SER A 364 -9.36 18.84 -1.85
C SER A 364 -8.08 18.94 -1.02
N LYS A 365 -7.02 18.20 -1.37
CA LYS A 365 -5.68 18.34 -0.79
C LYS A 365 -4.74 19.05 -1.78
N PRO A 366 -4.26 20.26 -1.49
CA PRO A 366 -3.40 21.00 -2.40
C PRO A 366 -2.06 20.29 -2.58
N ILE A 367 -1.64 20.11 -3.83
CA ILE A 367 -0.30 19.63 -4.20
C ILE A 367 0.52 20.83 -4.66
N SER A 368 1.73 20.97 -4.13
CA SER A 368 2.60 22.10 -4.48
C SER A 368 3.24 21.90 -5.84
N GLN A 369 3.60 23.00 -6.51
CA GLN A 369 4.37 22.93 -7.78
C GLN A 369 5.70 22.18 -7.60
N VAL A 370 6.37 22.34 -6.45
CA VAL A 370 7.62 21.66 -6.13
C VAL A 370 7.46 20.13 -6.13
N GLU A 371 6.35 19.63 -5.59
CA GLU A 371 6.07 18.19 -5.55
C GLU A 371 5.78 17.61 -6.95
N VAL A 372 5.07 18.37 -7.78
CA VAL A 372 4.86 18.01 -9.19
C VAL A 372 6.21 17.95 -9.90
N GLU A 373 7.04 18.98 -9.74
CA GLU A 373 8.37 19.03 -10.37
C GLU A 373 9.27 17.88 -9.92
N GLN A 374 9.30 17.55 -8.63
CA GLN A 374 10.03 16.41 -8.10
C GLN A 374 9.55 15.09 -8.72
N THR A 375 8.24 14.93 -8.87
CA THR A 375 7.65 13.75 -9.50
C THR A 375 8.08 13.63 -10.97
N VAL A 376 8.03 14.73 -11.72
CA VAL A 376 8.49 14.74 -13.13
C VAL A 376 9.99 14.41 -13.22
N ARG A 377 10.82 14.98 -12.35
CA ARG A 377 12.26 14.66 -12.31
C ARG A 377 12.51 13.18 -11.99
N GLN A 378 11.75 12.63 -11.04
CA GLN A 378 11.86 11.21 -10.69
C GLN A 378 11.46 10.31 -11.85
N VAL A 379 10.37 10.62 -12.57
CA VAL A 379 9.95 9.87 -13.76
C VAL A 379 11.03 9.90 -14.85
N VAL A 380 11.61 11.08 -15.14
CA VAL A 380 12.69 11.20 -16.14
C VAL A 380 13.95 10.45 -15.70
N LYS A 381 14.28 10.47 -14.40
CA LYS A 381 15.37 9.69 -13.81
C LYS A 381 15.13 8.18 -13.96
N ASP A 382 13.92 7.71 -13.72
CA ASP A 382 13.53 6.30 -13.83
C ASP A 382 13.52 5.78 -15.28
N ILE A 383 13.32 6.68 -16.25
CA ILE A 383 13.52 6.37 -17.67
C ILE A 383 15.02 6.21 -17.97
N GLY A 384 15.88 6.96 -17.29
CA GLY A 384 17.35 6.85 -17.40
C GLY A 384 18.00 7.96 -18.22
N TYR A 385 17.36 9.12 -18.31
CA TYR A 385 17.91 10.28 -19.02
C TYR A 385 18.93 11.04 -18.16
N THR A 386 20.21 10.86 -18.49
CA THR A 386 21.36 11.49 -17.84
C THR A 386 22.29 12.17 -18.86
N GLN A 387 21.80 12.47 -20.06
CA GLN A 387 22.61 12.99 -21.16
C GLN A 387 22.65 14.52 -21.16
N GLU A 388 23.75 15.07 -21.70
CA GLU A 388 23.86 16.49 -21.96
C GLU A 388 22.76 16.93 -22.96
N GLY A 389 21.98 17.95 -22.61
CA GLY A 389 20.82 18.41 -23.38
C GLY A 389 19.45 17.87 -22.94
N PHE A 390 19.39 16.80 -22.14
CA PHE A 390 18.18 16.37 -21.44
C PHE A 390 18.56 15.47 -20.25
N HIS A 391 18.87 16.09 -19.11
CA HIS A 391 19.30 15.39 -17.89
C HIS A 391 18.26 15.58 -16.78
N TRP A 392 17.90 14.51 -16.07
CA TRP A 392 16.82 14.52 -15.08
C TRP A 392 16.94 15.62 -14.00
N GLU A 393 18.18 16.00 -13.65
CA GLU A 393 18.46 17.11 -12.72
C GLU A 393 18.34 18.52 -13.32
N THR A 394 18.60 18.69 -14.63
CA THR A 394 18.85 20.02 -15.21
C THR A 394 17.84 20.44 -16.28
N PHE A 395 16.97 19.54 -16.77
CA PHE A 395 15.92 19.94 -17.70
C PHE A 395 14.97 20.95 -17.04
N LYS A 396 14.49 21.90 -17.86
CA LYS A 396 13.56 22.93 -17.44
C LYS A 396 12.16 22.33 -17.32
N ILE A 397 11.44 22.67 -16.25
CA ILE A 397 10.03 22.33 -16.09
C ILE A 397 9.22 23.62 -16.21
N GLU A 398 8.20 23.61 -17.05
CA GLU A 398 7.17 24.64 -17.10
C GLU A 398 5.85 24.04 -16.65
N ASN A 399 5.46 24.34 -15.42
CA ASN A 399 4.24 23.80 -14.82
C ASN A 399 3.09 24.81 -14.92
N HIS A 400 2.18 24.56 -15.86
CA HIS A 400 0.98 25.36 -16.09
C HIS A 400 -0.29 24.64 -15.61
N ILE A 401 -0.16 23.71 -14.66
CA ILE A 401 -1.31 23.04 -14.04
C ILE A 401 -2.11 24.05 -13.23
N HIS A 402 -3.40 24.14 -13.51
CA HIS A 402 -4.31 25.03 -12.81
C HIS A 402 -5.50 24.29 -12.20
N ARG A 403 -6.29 25.01 -11.39
CA ARG A 403 -7.52 24.46 -10.84
C ARG A 403 -8.59 24.37 -11.93
N GLN A 404 -9.36 23.29 -11.96
CA GLN A 404 -10.52 23.14 -12.85
C GLN A 404 -11.56 24.25 -12.59
N SER A 405 -12.16 24.78 -13.66
CA SER A 405 -13.15 25.86 -13.56
C SER A 405 -14.46 25.36 -12.92
N LYS A 406 -15.21 26.28 -12.28
CA LYS A 406 -16.47 25.92 -11.60
C LYS A 406 -17.55 25.47 -12.59
N ASP A 407 -17.60 26.07 -13.79
CA ASP A 407 -18.62 25.76 -14.80
C ASP A 407 -18.38 24.38 -15.46
N ILE A 408 -17.12 23.99 -15.65
CA ILE A 408 -16.73 22.65 -16.15
C ILE A 408 -16.98 21.58 -15.08
N SER A 409 -16.68 21.89 -13.81
CA SER A 409 -16.90 20.95 -12.70
C SER A 409 -18.37 20.50 -12.58
N LEU A 410 -19.32 21.39 -12.89
CA LEU A 410 -20.76 21.13 -12.91
C LEU A 410 -21.19 20.17 -14.05
N GLY A 411 -20.57 20.30 -15.23
CA GLY A 411 -20.82 19.42 -16.38
C GLY A 411 -20.25 18.01 -16.15
N VAL A 412 -19.02 17.91 -15.66
CA VAL A 412 -18.39 16.61 -15.33
C VAL A 412 -19.12 15.92 -14.17
N ASP A 413 -19.56 16.68 -13.15
CA ASP A 413 -20.31 16.15 -12.00
C ASP A 413 -21.69 15.58 -12.39
N ARG A 414 -22.31 16.08 -13.47
CA ARG A 414 -23.63 15.63 -13.94
C ARG A 414 -23.57 14.58 -15.05
N GLU A 415 -22.67 14.74 -16.03
CA GLU A 415 -22.71 13.97 -17.29
C GLU A 415 -21.39 13.25 -17.62
N GLY A 416 -20.32 13.44 -16.84
CA GLY A 416 -19.07 12.70 -16.97
C GLY A 416 -18.16 13.10 -18.14
N ALA A 417 -18.51 14.14 -18.90
CA ALA A 417 -17.68 14.68 -19.99
C ALA A 417 -17.03 16.02 -19.57
N GLY A 418 -15.72 16.16 -19.81
CA GLY A 418 -14.95 17.40 -19.61
C GLY A 418 -14.41 17.96 -20.93
N ASP A 419 -13.75 19.12 -20.86
CA ASP A 419 -13.32 19.90 -22.05
C ASP A 419 -12.11 19.32 -22.80
N GLN A 420 -11.42 18.33 -22.22
CA GLN A 420 -10.34 17.60 -22.89
C GLN A 420 -10.85 16.26 -23.44
N GLY A 421 -10.96 16.16 -24.76
CA GLY A 421 -11.33 14.92 -25.43
C GLY A 421 -10.57 14.77 -26.74
N ILE A 422 -9.73 13.73 -26.84
CA ILE A 422 -9.42 13.07 -28.11
C ILE A 422 -9.43 11.56 -27.88
N MET A 423 -10.36 10.87 -28.52
CA MET A 423 -10.27 9.42 -28.76
C MET A 423 -10.43 9.16 -30.25
N PHE A 424 -9.37 8.67 -30.88
CA PHE A 424 -9.47 7.84 -32.08
C PHE A 424 -8.67 6.57 -31.81
N GLY A 425 -9.36 5.43 -31.79
CA GLY A 425 -8.76 4.11 -31.66
C GLY A 425 -9.39 3.19 -32.69
N TYR A 426 -8.56 2.40 -33.35
CA TYR A 426 -8.97 1.34 -34.25
C TYR A 426 -8.67 0.01 -33.54
N ALA A 427 -9.72 -0.66 -33.08
CA ALA A 427 -9.61 -2.01 -32.52
C ALA A 427 -9.79 -3.03 -33.66
N CYS A 428 -8.96 -4.06 -33.68
CA CYS A 428 -9.02 -5.15 -34.66
C CYS A 428 -8.59 -6.47 -34.01
N ASP A 429 -8.90 -7.58 -34.64
CA ASP A 429 -8.60 -8.94 -34.16
C ASP A 429 -7.23 -9.47 -34.63
N GLU A 430 -6.37 -8.58 -35.15
CA GLU A 430 -5.04 -8.93 -35.66
C GLU A 430 -4.10 -9.46 -34.57
N THR A 431 -4.33 -9.11 -33.31
CA THR A 431 -3.54 -9.54 -32.14
C THR A 431 -4.41 -9.80 -30.92
N GLU A 432 -3.88 -10.53 -29.93
CA GLU A 432 -4.57 -10.84 -28.67
C GLU A 432 -4.92 -9.58 -27.84
N ALA A 433 -4.18 -8.48 -28.05
CA ALA A 433 -4.44 -7.20 -27.39
C ALA A 433 -5.47 -6.32 -28.13
N LEU A 434 -6.10 -6.86 -29.19
CA LEU A 434 -7.06 -6.18 -30.05
C LEU A 434 -6.51 -4.89 -30.70
N MET A 435 -5.21 -4.85 -30.96
CA MET A 435 -4.52 -3.75 -31.62
C MET A 435 -3.94 -4.21 -32.97
N PRO A 436 -3.73 -3.30 -33.94
CA PRO A 436 -3.07 -3.63 -35.19
C PRO A 436 -1.71 -4.29 -34.95
N ALA A 437 -1.43 -5.38 -35.67
CA ALA A 437 -0.21 -6.16 -35.50
C ALA A 437 1.08 -5.30 -35.55
N PRO A 438 1.24 -4.32 -36.46
CA PRO A 438 2.44 -3.48 -36.48
C PRO A 438 2.65 -2.67 -35.19
N ILE A 439 1.58 -2.13 -34.61
CA ILE A 439 1.62 -1.34 -33.37
C ILE A 439 1.92 -2.25 -32.18
N TYR A 440 1.22 -3.37 -32.08
CA TYR A 440 1.39 -4.31 -30.98
C TYR A 440 2.82 -4.85 -30.90
N TYR A 441 3.34 -5.40 -32.00
CA TYR A 441 4.66 -6.02 -31.99
C TYR A 441 5.79 -4.99 -31.82
N SER A 442 5.67 -3.79 -32.38
CA SER A 442 6.71 -2.75 -32.23
C SER A 442 6.82 -2.29 -30.78
N HIS A 443 5.70 -2.15 -30.08
CA HIS A 443 5.68 -1.85 -28.66
C HIS A 443 6.28 -2.96 -27.81
N ARG A 444 5.97 -4.23 -28.11
CA ARG A 444 6.52 -5.39 -27.38
C ARG A 444 8.04 -5.50 -27.51
N ILE A 445 8.59 -5.27 -28.70
CA ILE A 445 10.05 -5.24 -28.93
C ILE A 445 10.71 -4.16 -28.06
N LEU A 446 10.16 -2.94 -28.05
CA LEU A 446 10.69 -1.83 -27.24
C LEU A 446 10.55 -2.10 -25.73
N GLU A 447 9.46 -2.75 -25.32
CA GLU A 447 9.23 -3.10 -23.92
C GLU A 447 10.27 -4.10 -23.41
N GLU A 448 10.54 -5.17 -24.17
CA GLU A 448 11.55 -6.18 -23.81
C GLU A 448 12.96 -5.58 -23.83
N LEU A 449 13.27 -4.71 -24.80
CA LEU A 449 14.55 -4.00 -24.85
C LEU A 449 14.76 -3.09 -23.63
N ASN A 450 13.73 -2.34 -23.22
CA ASN A 450 13.81 -1.48 -22.05
C ASN A 450 13.97 -2.28 -20.75
N LYS A 451 13.31 -3.45 -20.63
CA LYS A 451 13.50 -4.37 -19.48
C LYS A 451 14.96 -4.84 -19.39
N ALA A 452 15.51 -5.33 -20.50
CA ALA A 452 16.89 -5.82 -20.54
C ALA A 452 17.91 -4.71 -20.21
N ARG A 453 17.69 -3.49 -20.71
CA ARG A 453 18.50 -2.31 -20.36
C ARG A 453 18.43 -2.00 -18.87
N LYS A 454 17.22 -1.93 -18.28
CA LYS A 454 17.05 -1.63 -16.85
C LYS A 454 17.66 -2.71 -15.94
N ASN A 455 17.61 -3.97 -16.36
CA ASN A 455 18.23 -5.09 -15.66
C ASN A 455 19.76 -5.17 -15.86
N SER A 456 20.36 -4.26 -16.62
CA SER A 456 21.79 -4.28 -16.98
C SER A 456 22.23 -5.56 -17.71
N GLU A 457 21.28 -6.26 -18.36
CA GLU A 457 21.54 -7.41 -19.23
C GLU A 457 22.28 -6.99 -20.50
N ILE A 458 22.05 -5.75 -20.93
CA ILE A 458 22.72 -5.10 -22.06
C ILE A 458 23.39 -3.82 -21.57
N LYS A 459 24.69 -3.68 -21.85
CA LYS A 459 25.47 -2.49 -21.51
C LYS A 459 25.60 -1.56 -22.72
N GLY A 460 25.72 -0.27 -22.45
CA GLY A 460 25.96 0.77 -23.45
C GLY A 460 24.73 1.21 -24.25
N LEU A 461 23.52 0.75 -23.91
CA LEU A 461 22.28 1.28 -24.49
C LEU A 461 21.71 2.45 -23.68
N GLY A 462 21.29 3.49 -24.38
CA GLY A 462 20.59 4.64 -23.82
C GLY A 462 19.08 4.43 -23.67
N PRO A 463 18.38 5.41 -23.06
CA PRO A 463 16.95 5.33 -22.79
C PRO A 463 16.02 5.52 -24.01
N ASP A 464 16.48 6.17 -25.10
CA ASP A 464 15.66 6.40 -26.29
C ASP A 464 15.77 5.22 -27.28
N ALA A 465 14.64 4.62 -27.64
CA ALA A 465 14.56 3.59 -28.66
C ALA A 465 13.26 3.69 -29.46
N LYS A 466 13.35 3.38 -30.76
CA LYS A 466 12.26 3.46 -31.74
C LYS A 466 12.20 2.16 -32.53
N CYS A 467 11.00 1.62 -32.65
CA CYS A 467 10.73 0.45 -33.46
C CYS A 467 9.67 0.80 -34.49
N GLN A 468 9.96 0.51 -35.75
CA GLN A 468 9.01 0.55 -36.84
C GLN A 468 8.91 -0.85 -37.45
N LEU A 469 7.68 -1.34 -37.58
CA LEU A 469 7.37 -2.59 -38.28
C LEU A 469 6.46 -2.28 -39.46
N THR A 470 6.82 -2.83 -40.61
CA THR A 470 5.98 -2.82 -41.80
C THR A 470 5.50 -4.24 -42.05
N ILE A 471 4.19 -4.47 -41.99
CA ILE A 471 3.58 -5.78 -42.22
C ILE A 471 2.79 -5.74 -43.52
N GLN A 472 2.97 -6.75 -44.36
CA GLN A 472 2.14 -6.97 -45.53
C GLN A 472 0.87 -7.71 -45.12
N TYR A 473 -0.25 -7.16 -45.56
CA TYR A 473 -1.58 -7.73 -45.36
C TYR A 473 -2.02 -8.50 -46.61
N GLN A 474 -2.73 -9.61 -46.38
CA GLN A 474 -3.41 -10.36 -47.41
C GLN A 474 -4.81 -10.71 -46.90
N ASP A 475 -5.84 -10.36 -47.68
CA ASP A 475 -7.25 -10.58 -47.33
C ASP A 475 -7.63 -9.99 -45.95
N GLY A 476 -7.10 -8.79 -45.65
CA GLY A 476 -7.35 -8.10 -44.38
C GLY A 476 -6.59 -8.66 -43.18
N CYS A 477 -5.78 -9.70 -43.35
CA CYS A 477 -4.99 -10.31 -42.27
C CYS A 477 -3.50 -9.98 -42.42
N PRO A 478 -2.77 -9.70 -41.32
CA PRO A 478 -1.31 -9.59 -41.35
C PRO A 478 -0.70 -10.94 -41.71
N LYS A 479 0.20 -10.98 -42.71
CA LYS A 479 0.84 -12.23 -43.17
C LYS A 479 2.36 -12.24 -43.02
N TRP A 480 3.02 -11.17 -43.47
CA TRP A 480 4.49 -11.16 -43.61
C TRP A 480 5.08 -9.87 -43.07
N LEU A 481 6.17 -9.96 -42.32
CA LEU A 481 7.00 -8.81 -41.97
C LEU A 481 7.85 -8.43 -43.20
N THR A 482 7.68 -7.22 -43.74
CA THR A 482 8.43 -6.75 -44.92
C THR A 482 9.59 -5.84 -44.57
N ALA A 483 9.49 -5.09 -43.47
CA ALA A 483 10.59 -4.29 -42.97
C ALA A 483 10.50 -4.13 -41.45
N LEU A 484 11.66 -4.12 -40.80
CA LEU A 484 11.82 -3.81 -39.39
C LEU A 484 12.97 -2.82 -39.24
N VAL A 485 12.69 -1.71 -38.57
CA VAL A 485 13.71 -0.74 -38.18
C VAL A 485 13.66 -0.63 -36.68
N LEU A 486 14.74 -1.06 -36.01
CA LEU A 486 14.93 -0.86 -34.59
C LEU A 486 16.14 0.04 -34.41
N SER A 487 15.90 1.23 -33.85
CA SER A 487 16.93 2.21 -33.52
C SER A 487 16.94 2.38 -32.01
N THR A 488 18.12 2.44 -31.43
CA THR A 488 18.31 2.70 -30.00
C THR A 488 19.46 3.67 -29.85
N GLN A 489 19.37 4.55 -28.86
CA GLN A 489 20.50 5.31 -28.38
C GLN A 489 21.53 4.33 -27.81
N HIS A 490 22.81 4.60 -28.03
CA HIS A 490 23.91 3.80 -27.52
C HIS A 490 25.17 4.64 -27.33
N GLU A 491 26.13 4.12 -26.57
CA GLU A 491 27.46 4.70 -26.40
C GLU A 491 28.24 4.67 -27.74
N GLU A 492 29.14 5.63 -27.96
CA GLU A 492 29.92 5.75 -29.22
C GLU A 492 30.79 4.51 -29.50
N GLU A 493 31.12 3.75 -28.46
CA GLU A 493 31.98 2.57 -28.50
C GLU A 493 31.29 1.33 -29.08
N LEU A 494 29.96 1.35 -29.19
CA LEU A 494 29.19 0.24 -29.77
C LEU A 494 29.15 0.33 -31.30
N SER A 495 29.84 -0.61 -31.95
CA SER A 495 29.75 -0.79 -33.40
C SER A 495 28.36 -1.27 -33.82
N LEU A 496 27.95 -0.95 -35.05
CA LEU A 496 26.66 -1.35 -35.60
C LEU A 496 26.49 -2.88 -35.63
N GLU A 497 27.56 -3.63 -35.90
CA GLU A 497 27.56 -5.09 -35.89
C GLU A 497 27.34 -5.67 -34.48
N SER A 498 27.95 -5.07 -33.46
CA SER A 498 27.72 -5.45 -32.06
C SER A 498 26.29 -5.12 -31.61
N LEU A 499 25.77 -3.96 -32.03
CA LEU A 499 24.41 -3.54 -31.75
C LEU A 499 23.40 -4.52 -32.37
N GLU A 500 23.63 -4.94 -33.61
CA GLU A 500 22.76 -5.88 -34.32
C GLU A 500 22.70 -7.24 -33.60
N GLN A 501 23.85 -7.79 -33.20
CA GLN A 501 23.90 -9.05 -32.43
C GLN A 501 23.15 -8.97 -31.10
N VAL A 502 23.21 -7.82 -30.44
CA VAL A 502 22.52 -7.57 -29.17
C VAL A 502 21.01 -7.43 -29.36
N LEU A 503 20.56 -6.82 -30.46
CA LEU A 503 19.15 -6.50 -30.67
C LEU A 503 18.34 -7.64 -31.32
N ILE A 504 18.96 -8.48 -32.16
CA ILE A 504 18.28 -9.60 -32.86
C ILE A 504 17.46 -10.50 -31.92
N PRO A 505 17.96 -10.93 -30.74
CA PRO A 505 17.20 -11.80 -29.84
C PRO A 505 15.88 -11.20 -29.37
N PHE A 506 15.80 -9.87 -29.24
CA PHE A 506 14.58 -9.15 -28.82
C PHE A 506 13.55 -9.04 -29.93
N VAL A 507 13.99 -9.10 -31.18
CA VAL A 507 13.12 -9.13 -32.35
C VAL A 507 12.56 -10.54 -32.59
N GLN A 508 13.34 -11.59 -32.27
CA GLN A 508 12.96 -12.98 -32.49
C GLN A 508 11.99 -13.53 -31.42
N LYS A 509 12.04 -12.97 -30.22
CA LYS A 509 11.19 -13.32 -29.07
C LYS A 509 9.81 -12.69 -29.19
#